data_AF-A0A7C6W3A7-F1
#
_entry.id   AF-A0A7C6W3A7-F1
#
_cell.length_a   1.000
_cell.length_b   1.000
_cell.length_c   1.000
_cell.angle_alpha   90.00
_cell.angle_beta   90.00
_cell.angle_gamma   90.00
#
_symmetry.space_group_name_H-M   'P 1'
#
loop_
_entity.id
_entity.type
_entity.pdbx_description
1 polymer ?
#
loop_
_entity_poly.entity_id
_entity_poly.type
_entity_poly.pdbx_seq_one_letter_code
_entity_poly.pdbx_strand_id
1 'polypeptide(L)'
;MRKIKFTLLFIIGLTLLSCQSKFDLKSDKHLTEIFSNNELAEIEKMINYVDNRVVELTGNRDINEAYHQLFDKLLHPIQDGSTYSYLVPFEEEEKYEFLQNLDSTVFSEFWTFGRVRKAVYQDSIYENGYQFLEL
;
A
#
# COMPACT_ATOMS: atom_id res chain seq x y z
N MET A 1 -29.92 -28.31 -22.80
CA MET A 1 -29.53 -26.96 -23.27
C MET A 1 -29.82 -25.83 -22.28
N ARG A 2 -30.94 -25.82 -21.54
CA ARG A 2 -31.29 -24.76 -20.57
C ARG A 2 -30.32 -24.63 -19.38
N LYS A 3 -29.74 -25.74 -18.91
CA LYS A 3 -28.74 -25.76 -17.82
C LYS A 3 -27.38 -25.18 -18.25
N ILE A 4 -26.94 -25.43 -19.49
CA ILE A 4 -25.68 -24.91 -20.06
C ILE A 4 -25.72 -23.39 -20.18
N LYS A 5 -26.87 -22.82 -20.59
CA LYS A 5 -27.05 -21.35 -20.64
C LYS A 5 -26.92 -20.70 -19.26
N PHE A 6 -27.43 -21.34 -18.21
CA PHE A 6 -27.30 -20.85 -16.83
C PHE A 6 -25.85 -20.93 -16.33
N THR A 7 -25.12 -22.00 -16.64
CA THR A 7 -23.71 -22.14 -16.27
C THR A 7 -22.83 -21.09 -16.97
N LEU A 8 -23.08 -20.81 -18.25
CA LEU A 8 -22.36 -19.79 -19.01
C LEU A 8 -22.62 -18.38 -18.45
N LEU A 9 -23.88 -18.08 -18.10
CA LEU A 9 -24.29 -16.79 -17.54
C LEU A 9 -23.71 -16.56 -16.14
N PHE A 10 -23.55 -17.64 -15.35
CA PHE A 10 -22.90 -17.58 -14.04
C PHE A 10 -21.38 -17.34 -14.14
N ILE A 11 -20.71 -17.96 -15.12
CA ILE A 11 -19.29 -17.73 -15.38
C ILE A 11 -19.03 -16.29 -15.84
N ILE A 12 -19.85 -15.77 -16.75
CA ILE A 12 -19.77 -14.37 -17.20
C ILE A 12 -20.04 -13.41 -16.02
N GLY A 13 -21.03 -13.70 -15.18
CA GLY A 13 -21.33 -12.92 -13.98
C GLY A 13 -20.16 -12.87 -12.98
N LEU A 14 -19.45 -13.98 -12.79
CA LEU A 14 -18.26 -14.04 -11.94
C LEU A 14 -17.10 -13.20 -12.49
N THR A 15 -16.93 -13.12 -13.82
CA THR A 15 -15.87 -12.30 -14.42
C THR A 15 -16.12 -10.80 -14.33
N LEU A 16 -17.39 -10.37 -14.23
CA LEU A 16 -17.75 -8.94 -14.13
C LEU A 16 -17.61 -8.37 -12.71
N LEU A 17 -17.55 -9.22 -11.69
CA LEU A 17 -17.42 -8.80 -10.28
C LEU A 17 -15.96 -8.64 -9.81
N SER A 18 -14.97 -8.90 -10.68
CA SER A 18 -13.54 -8.85 -10.36
C SER A 18 -12.77 -7.74 -11.07
N CYS A 19 -13.47 -6.80 -11.72
CA CYS A 19 -12.79 -5.69 -12.40
C CYS A 19 -12.62 -4.50 -11.47
N GLN A 20 -11.60 -4.56 -10.61
CA GLN A 20 -10.99 -3.33 -10.13
C GLN A 20 -9.95 -2.88 -11.15
N SER A 21 -10.01 -1.61 -11.53
CA SER A 21 -8.98 -1.02 -12.38
C SER A 21 -7.66 -1.08 -11.63
N LYS A 22 -6.72 -1.90 -12.13
CA LYS A 22 -5.32 -1.70 -11.78
C LYS A 22 -4.94 -0.28 -12.19
N PHE A 23 -4.37 0.47 -11.27
CA PHE A 23 -3.79 1.76 -11.60
C PHE A 23 -2.60 1.53 -12.52
N ASP A 24 -2.46 2.37 -13.55
CA ASP A 24 -1.35 2.34 -14.51
C ASP A 24 -0.65 3.68 -14.46
N LEU A 25 0.48 3.74 -13.74
CA LEU A 25 1.21 4.99 -13.56
C LEU A 25 1.85 5.47 -14.86
N LYS A 26 2.08 4.56 -15.82
CA LYS A 26 2.71 4.87 -17.11
C LYS A 26 1.73 5.57 -18.07
N SER A 27 0.44 5.48 -17.79
CA SER A 27 -0.58 6.22 -18.54
C SER A 27 -0.62 7.71 -18.17
N ASP A 28 -0.07 8.09 -17.01
CA ASP A 28 -0.01 9.48 -16.55
C ASP A 28 1.20 10.20 -17.15
N LYS A 29 0.91 11.19 -18.00
CA LYS A 29 1.93 11.97 -18.69
C LYS A 29 2.86 12.70 -17.73
N HIS A 30 2.35 13.27 -16.65
CA HIS A 30 3.16 14.02 -15.69
C HIS A 30 4.12 13.11 -14.94
N LEU A 31 3.66 11.91 -14.56
CA LEU A 31 4.53 10.93 -13.93
C LEU A 31 5.64 10.47 -14.87
N THR A 32 5.35 10.24 -16.15
CA THR A 32 6.36 9.84 -17.14
C THR A 32 7.36 10.95 -17.53
N GLU A 33 7.05 12.21 -17.23
CA GLU A 33 7.99 13.34 -17.42
C GLU A 33 9.01 13.45 -16.27
N ILE A 34 8.68 12.91 -15.09
CA ILE A 34 9.48 13.04 -13.87
C ILE A 34 10.24 11.74 -13.59
N PHE A 35 9.56 10.61 -13.71
CA PHE A 35 10.07 9.30 -13.32
C PHE A 35 10.43 8.44 -14.52
N SER A 36 11.49 7.66 -14.38
CA SER A 36 11.84 6.63 -15.34
C SER A 36 10.81 5.49 -15.34
N ASN A 37 10.72 4.75 -16.45
CA ASN A 37 9.87 3.55 -16.50
C ASN A 37 10.19 2.51 -15.42
N ASN A 38 11.45 2.47 -14.96
CA ASN A 38 11.89 1.60 -13.89
C ASN A 38 11.37 2.11 -12.53
N GLU A 39 11.55 3.39 -12.23
CA GLU A 39 11.00 4.02 -11.02
C GLU A 39 9.49 3.84 -10.93
N LEU A 40 8.76 4.08 -12.02
CA LEU A 40 7.31 3.87 -12.05
C LEU A 40 6.92 2.42 -11.75
N ALA A 41 7.67 1.45 -12.27
CA ALA A 41 7.41 0.04 -11.98
C ALA A 41 7.70 -0.32 -10.51
N GLU A 42 8.73 0.25 -9.91
CA GLU A 42 9.04 0.05 -8.49
C GLU A 42 8.01 0.76 -7.58
N ILE A 43 7.54 1.95 -7.96
CA ILE A 43 6.43 2.63 -7.27
C ILE A 43 5.15 1.80 -7.35
N GLU A 44 4.83 1.23 -8.52
CA GLU A 44 3.71 0.31 -8.65
C GLU A 44 3.84 -0.90 -7.72
N LYS A 45 5.04 -1.47 -7.55
CA LYS A 45 5.27 -2.57 -6.58
C LYS A 45 4.99 -2.12 -5.15
N MET A 46 5.44 -0.94 -4.75
CA MET A 46 5.19 -0.37 -3.42
C MET A 46 3.70 -0.20 -3.14
N ILE A 47 2.97 0.41 -4.08
CA ILE A 47 1.51 0.62 -3.93
C ILE A 47 0.79 -0.74 -3.87
N ASN A 48 1.10 -1.66 -4.79
CA ASN A 48 0.47 -2.98 -4.80
C ASN A 48 0.73 -3.79 -3.52
N TYR A 49 1.93 -3.69 -2.95
CA TYR A 49 2.26 -4.37 -1.68
C TYR A 49 1.37 -3.88 -0.54
N VAL A 50 1.22 -2.56 -0.40
CA VAL A 50 0.35 -1.96 0.63
C VAL A 50 -1.11 -2.29 0.36
N ASP A 51 -1.59 -2.09 -0.88
CA ASP A 51 -2.98 -2.34 -1.25
C ASP A 51 -3.41 -3.79 -0.97
N ASN A 52 -2.57 -4.76 -1.33
CA ASN A 52 -2.83 -6.17 -1.03
C ASN A 52 -2.98 -6.40 0.47
N ARG A 53 -2.09 -5.79 1.28
CA ARG A 53 -2.16 -5.93 2.74
C ARG A 53 -3.42 -5.27 3.32
N VAL A 54 -3.82 -4.11 2.81
CA VAL A 54 -5.05 -3.44 3.23
C VAL A 54 -6.29 -4.29 2.90
N VAL A 55 -6.33 -4.88 1.71
CA VAL A 55 -7.39 -5.82 1.31
C VAL A 55 -7.40 -7.05 2.21
N GLU A 56 -6.24 -7.63 2.54
CA GLU A 56 -6.13 -8.79 3.43
C GLU A 56 -6.64 -8.48 4.85
N LEU A 57 -6.26 -7.33 5.42
CA LEU A 57 -6.63 -6.91 6.78
C LEU A 57 -8.12 -6.54 6.93
N THR A 58 -8.73 -6.07 5.85
CA THR A 58 -10.13 -5.59 5.86
C THR A 58 -11.08 -6.65 5.32
N GLY A 59 -10.59 -7.56 4.46
CA GLY A 59 -11.40 -8.48 3.69
C GLY A 59 -12.20 -7.80 2.57
N ASN A 60 -12.06 -6.49 2.39
CA ASN A 60 -12.77 -5.74 1.38
C ASN A 60 -11.92 -5.64 0.12
N ARG A 61 -12.48 -6.08 -1.01
CA ARG A 61 -11.80 -5.99 -2.29
C ARG A 61 -11.79 -4.56 -2.80
N ASP A 62 -12.83 -3.76 -2.59
CA ASP A 62 -12.83 -2.34 -2.98
C ASP A 62 -11.74 -1.59 -2.20
N ILE A 63 -10.68 -1.16 -2.90
CA ILE A 63 -9.49 -0.60 -2.26
C ILE A 63 -9.79 0.70 -1.52
N ASN A 64 -10.67 1.54 -2.05
CA ASN A 64 -11.04 2.81 -1.40
C ASN A 64 -11.78 2.53 -0.11
N GLU A 65 -12.74 1.62 -0.15
CA GLU A 65 -13.50 1.21 1.03
C GLU A 65 -12.62 0.44 2.03
N ALA A 66 -11.67 -0.36 1.54
CA ALA A 66 -10.69 -1.05 2.37
C ALA A 66 -9.83 -0.07 3.16
N TYR A 67 -9.33 1.00 2.53
CA TYR A 67 -8.60 2.05 3.24
C TYR A 67 -9.46 2.76 4.29
N HIS A 68 -10.71 3.13 3.97
CA HIS A 68 -11.62 3.71 4.97
C HIS A 68 -11.81 2.78 6.17
N GLN A 69 -12.06 1.49 5.93
CA GLN A 69 -12.21 0.49 7.00
C GLN A 69 -10.93 0.32 7.82
N LEU A 70 -9.76 0.35 7.19
CA LEU A 70 -8.48 0.28 7.89
C LEU A 70 -8.30 1.50 8.80
N PHE A 71 -8.57 2.71 8.30
CA PHE A 71 -8.47 3.92 9.11
C PHE A 71 -9.47 3.95 10.25
N ASP A 72 -10.71 3.49 10.04
CA ASP A 72 -11.70 3.37 11.12
C ASP A 72 -11.25 2.41 12.22
N LYS A 73 -10.65 1.27 11.85
CA LYS A 73 -10.06 0.31 12.79
C LYS A 73 -8.89 0.90 13.57
N LEU A 74 -8.07 1.74 12.93
CA LEU A 74 -6.93 2.42 13.57
C LEU A 74 -7.39 3.53 14.52
N LEU A 75 -8.51 4.20 14.22
CA LEU A 75 -9.04 5.32 15.01
C LEU A 75 -9.91 4.88 16.20
N HIS A 76 -10.61 3.75 16.11
CA HIS A 76 -11.50 3.24 17.18
C HIS A 76 -10.85 3.17 18.57
N PRO A 77 -9.64 2.58 18.73
CA PRO A 77 -8.99 2.47 20.05
C PRO A 77 -8.67 3.83 20.69
N ILE A 78 -8.50 4.88 19.88
CA ILE A 78 -8.21 6.25 20.34
C ILE A 78 -9.47 6.89 20.93
N GLN A 79 -10.65 6.57 20.39
CA GLN A 79 -11.93 7.16 20.80
C GLN A 79 -12.52 6.48 22.05
N ASP A 80 -12.30 5.18 22.20
CA ASP A 80 -12.92 4.38 23.27
C ASP A 80 -12.10 4.32 24.58
N GLY A 81 -10.92 4.96 24.62
CA GLY A 81 -10.07 5.03 25.81
C GLY A 81 -9.50 3.67 26.28
N SER A 82 -9.71 2.60 25.52
CA SER A 82 -9.15 1.27 25.77
C SER A 82 -7.66 1.25 25.48
N THR A 83 -6.89 0.51 26.27
CA THR A 83 -5.45 0.31 26.09
C THR A 83 -5.14 -0.03 24.64
N TYR A 84 -4.36 0.84 23.99
CA TYR A 84 -3.95 0.75 22.58
C TYR A 84 -3.58 -0.68 22.18
N SER A 85 -4.52 -1.39 21.56
CA SER A 85 -4.15 -2.49 20.67
C SER A 85 -3.73 -1.81 19.38
N TYR A 86 -2.44 -1.48 19.29
CA TYR A 86 -1.87 -1.00 18.04
C TYR A 86 -2.10 -2.08 17.00
N LEU A 87 -3.02 -1.83 16.06
CA LEU A 87 -3.11 -2.65 14.87
C LEU A 87 -1.81 -2.40 14.11
N VAL A 88 -0.87 -3.34 14.18
CA VAL A 88 0.35 -3.32 13.39
C VAL A 88 -0.02 -3.90 12.03
N PRO A 89 -0.11 -3.09 10.97
CA PRO A 89 -0.63 -3.57 9.69
C PRO A 89 0.38 -4.46 8.96
N PHE A 90 1.66 -4.44 9.34
CA PHE A 90 2.72 -5.20 8.70
C PHE A 90 3.59 -5.90 9.74
N GLU A 91 3.75 -7.22 9.60
CA GLU A 91 4.79 -7.93 10.33
C GLU A 91 6.16 -7.39 9.90
N GLU A 92 7.08 -7.20 10.86
CA GLU A 92 8.34 -6.52 10.57
C GLU A 92 9.22 -7.29 9.58
N GLU A 93 9.27 -8.62 9.70
CA GLU A 93 10.05 -9.48 8.83
C GLU A 93 9.56 -9.37 7.37
N GLU A 94 8.25 -9.46 7.14
CA GLU A 94 7.63 -9.32 5.82
C GLU A 94 7.90 -7.93 5.20
N LYS A 95 7.77 -6.88 6.01
CA LYS A 95 8.10 -5.50 5.61
C LYS A 95 9.53 -5.39 5.12
N TYR A 96 10.49 -5.95 5.86
CA TYR A 96 11.90 -5.84 5.50
C TYR A 96 12.28 -6.71 4.30
N GLU A 97 11.72 -7.90 4.18
CA GLU A 97 11.89 -8.75 3.00
C GLU A 97 11.39 -8.03 1.74
N PHE A 98 10.22 -7.39 1.81
CA PHE A 98 9.71 -6.59 0.70
C PHE A 98 10.67 -5.45 0.32
N LEU A 99 11.10 -4.64 1.31
CA LEU A 99 11.95 -3.48 1.05
C LEU A 99 13.34 -3.85 0.51
N GLN A 100 13.90 -5.01 0.92
CA GLN A 100 15.16 -5.52 0.37
C GLN A 100 15.06 -5.98 -1.09
N ASN A 101 13.86 -6.30 -1.56
CA ASN A 101 13.60 -6.76 -2.93
C ASN A 101 13.28 -5.62 -3.91
N LEU A 102 13.21 -4.37 -3.44
CA LEU A 102 13.07 -3.18 -4.30
C LEU A 102 14.39 -2.88 -5.02
N ASP A 103 14.30 -2.20 -6.16
CA ASP A 103 15.49 -1.66 -6.82
C ASP A 103 16.28 -0.76 -5.84
N SER A 104 17.57 -1.05 -5.66
CA SER A 104 18.39 -0.38 -4.66
C SER A 104 18.57 1.13 -4.92
N THR A 105 18.45 1.56 -6.18
CA THR A 105 18.53 2.98 -6.57
C THR A 105 17.24 3.67 -6.15
N VAL A 106 16.09 3.12 -6.55
CA VAL A 106 14.77 3.65 -6.20
C VAL A 106 14.59 3.66 -4.68
N PHE A 107 14.93 2.55 -4.01
CA PHE A 107 14.92 2.47 -2.54
C PHE A 107 15.78 3.58 -1.91
N SER A 108 16.97 3.83 -2.46
CA SER A 108 17.83 4.89 -1.91
C SER A 108 17.26 6.29 -2.13
N GLU A 109 16.58 6.56 -3.24
CA GLU A 109 15.98 7.86 -3.51
C GLU A 109 14.84 8.19 -2.55
N PHE A 110 13.98 7.22 -2.25
CA PHE A 110 12.86 7.41 -1.34
C PHE A 110 13.27 7.43 0.15
N TRP A 111 14.32 6.68 0.54
CA TRP A 111 14.70 6.49 1.94
C TRP A 111 16.03 7.17 2.35
N THR A 112 16.54 8.13 1.57
CA THR A 112 17.69 8.96 1.97
C THR A 112 17.25 10.25 2.67
N PHE A 113 17.48 10.34 3.98
CA PHE A 113 17.31 11.59 4.74
C PHE A 113 18.69 12.26 4.97
N GLY A 114 18.98 13.33 4.23
CA GLY A 114 20.16 14.17 4.45
C GLY A 114 21.52 13.47 4.25
N ARG A 115 22.59 14.04 4.86
CA ARG A 115 23.96 13.50 4.73
C ARG A 115 24.10 12.19 5.49
N VAL A 116 23.90 11.10 4.75
CA VAL A 116 24.42 9.76 5.01
C VAL A 116 23.90 9.12 6.31
N ARG A 117 22.61 8.79 6.33
CA ARG A 117 22.17 7.52 6.91
C ARG A 117 21.22 6.87 5.92
N LYS A 118 21.67 5.80 5.27
CA LYS A 118 20.73 4.84 4.69
C LYS A 118 19.95 4.30 5.87
N ALA A 119 18.64 4.41 5.86
CA ALA A 119 17.79 3.74 6.83
C ALA A 119 17.91 2.23 6.60
N VAL A 120 18.98 1.60 7.08
CA VAL A 120 19.18 0.14 7.01
C VAL A 120 18.37 -0.53 8.13
N TYR A 121 17.19 0.04 8.39
CA TYR A 121 16.11 -0.48 9.22
C TYR A 121 16.33 -0.37 10.73
N GLN A 122 15.72 0.67 11.31
CA GLN A 122 15.00 0.67 12.59
C GLN A 122 14.34 2.06 12.73
N ASP A 123 12.99 2.07 12.77
CA ASP A 123 12.06 3.20 12.66
C ASP A 123 12.64 4.59 12.99
N SER A 124 12.80 5.44 11.99
CA SER A 124 13.16 6.84 12.20
C SER A 124 12.14 7.79 11.58
N ILE A 125 10.93 7.78 12.15
CA ILE A 125 10.17 9.03 12.39
C ILE A 125 9.75 9.06 13.87
N TYR A 126 10.69 8.80 14.78
CA TYR A 126 10.58 9.17 16.20
C TYR A 126 11.97 9.53 16.76
N GLU A 127 12.68 10.44 16.12
CA GLU A 127 13.71 11.24 16.81
C GLU A 127 13.20 12.69 16.89
N ASN A 128 12.58 13.01 18.04
CA ASN A 128 12.13 14.34 18.50
C ASN A 128 10.97 15.03 17.76
N GLY A 129 9.75 14.90 18.33
CA GLY A 129 8.58 15.73 18.03
C GLY A 129 8.68 17.21 18.44
N TYR A 130 9.87 17.80 18.47
CA TYR A 130 10.10 19.20 18.86
C TYR A 130 10.66 20.10 17.74
N GLN A 131 10.91 19.58 16.53
CA GLN A 131 11.56 20.37 15.47
C GLN A 131 10.63 20.93 14.38
N PHE A 132 9.32 20.67 14.42
CA PHE A 132 8.38 21.16 13.41
C PHE A 132 7.67 22.49 13.77
N LEU A 133 8.05 23.15 14.87
CA LEU A 133 7.41 24.41 15.31
C LEU A 133 8.21 25.69 14.98
N GLU A 134 9.31 25.60 14.24
CA GLU A 134 10.03 26.79 13.78
C GLU A 134 10.42 26.67 12.30
N LEU A 135 9.43 26.79 11.41
CA LEU A 135 9.57 27.36 10.06
C LEU A 135 8.30 28.11 9.66
#